data_AF-A0A518F110-F1
#
_entry.id   AF-A0A518F110-F1
#
_cell.length_a   1.000
_cell.length_b   1.000
_cell.length_c   1.000
_cell.angle_alpha   90.00
_cell.angle_beta   90.00
_cell.angle_gamma   90.00
#
_symmetry.space_group_name_H-M   'P 1'
#
loop_
_entity.id
_entity.type
_entity.pdbx_description
1 polymer ?
#
loop_
_entity_poly.entity_id
_entity_poly.type
_entity_poly.pdbx_seq_one_letter_code
_entity_poly.pdbx_strand_id
1 'polypeptide(L)'
;MHRTLLLPSLAFVCTAFATAQVAPRAAHAEKIPGAVKNAGIYHLSTGTWTRAGGGVSNFGPDVIYSNTAWSGYFSTTGGVGGTIPMAENFDEGQIPGPFNGQHPQGRDSFTVNCFEIGYCDLGPAGGSGWEIRFYESYMPCSFRGAPDADFLATGLPANGCWTVTFDLSGGNEFCLGGDGGDGYDGDLDLDSFGWSYTYAGQNTTSVAGFLIRGDPQSTEPNWVTGGEVTDGTDTYFGPPSFCPEGSTGLGTQDFWWIEDTNVPSNSGCYWFFGYRNNNACAGPLANMYASFHMELQADTAICDNFGPGVPYCMSNPNSTGVNSSLLVLGSAVVSDNNLTLIGGLPTNTFGFFITSRTPGFVANPAGSAGNLCVSANIGRFTGPGQIKNSGASGTISLTTQTGEWSLQSIPTSTGPYAAMAGLRTHFQLWHRDSVSGTPTSNFSDAVYVDWQ
;
A
#
# COMPACT_ATOMS: atom_id res chain seq x y z
N MET A 1 24.95 4.03 2.41
CA MET A 1 25.96 3.30 1.62
C MET A 1 25.20 2.38 0.68
N HIS A 2 25.08 2.76 -0.59
CA HIS A 2 24.35 1.99 -1.60
C HIS A 2 25.23 0.85 -2.15
N ARG A 3 24.65 -0.32 -2.46
CA ARG A 3 25.40 -1.49 -2.95
C ARG A 3 25.27 -1.60 -4.48
N THR A 4 26.40 -1.70 -5.18
CA THR A 4 26.50 -1.81 -6.66
C THR A 4 26.85 -3.24 -7.09
N LEU A 5 26.39 -3.68 -8.26
CA LEU A 5 26.63 -5.02 -8.82
C LEU A 5 28.01 -5.18 -9.51
N LEU A 6 28.68 -6.29 -9.14
CA LEU A 6 29.73 -7.08 -9.83
C LEU A 6 31.18 -6.56 -10.03
N LEU A 7 32.13 -7.44 -9.69
CA LEU A 7 33.48 -7.56 -10.27
C LEU A 7 33.76 -9.05 -10.61
N PRO A 8 34.51 -9.36 -11.68
CA PRO A 8 34.85 -10.73 -12.07
C PRO A 8 35.89 -11.33 -11.12
N SER A 9 35.73 -12.62 -10.84
CA SER A 9 36.55 -13.42 -9.93
C SER A 9 38.04 -13.45 -10.30
N LEU A 10 38.91 -12.98 -9.39
CA LEU A 10 40.32 -13.36 -9.35
C LEU A 10 40.61 -14.10 -8.05
N ALA A 11 41.09 -15.34 -8.16
CA ALA A 11 41.45 -16.17 -7.03
C ALA A 11 42.76 -15.69 -6.39
N PHE A 12 42.73 -15.37 -5.10
CA PHE A 12 43.91 -15.32 -4.23
C PHE A 12 43.64 -16.18 -3.00
N VAL A 13 44.44 -17.23 -2.84
CA VAL A 13 44.41 -18.11 -1.67
C VAL A 13 45.27 -17.49 -0.58
N CYS A 14 44.63 -17.05 0.51
CA CYS A 14 45.29 -16.78 1.79
C CYS A 14 44.45 -17.42 2.90
N THR A 15 44.98 -18.47 3.52
CA THR A 15 44.38 -19.12 4.68
C THR A 15 44.63 -18.31 5.95
N ALA A 16 43.58 -17.68 6.48
CA ALA A 16 43.55 -17.17 7.85
C ALA A 16 42.27 -17.67 8.52
N PHE A 17 42.39 -18.18 9.75
CA PHE A 17 41.23 -18.52 10.59
C PHE A 17 40.51 -17.22 10.96
N ALA A 18 39.42 -16.93 10.27
CA ALA A 18 38.50 -15.84 10.57
C ALA A 18 37.13 -16.46 10.91
N THR A 19 36.47 -15.93 11.94
CA THR A 19 35.01 -15.98 12.00
C THR A 19 34.51 -15.51 10.64
N ALA A 20 33.83 -16.37 9.89
CA ALA A 20 33.37 -16.04 8.55
C ALA A 20 32.41 -14.84 8.65
N GLN A 21 32.90 -13.62 8.42
CA GLN A 21 32.07 -12.53 7.97
C GLN A 21 31.55 -12.97 6.61
N VAL A 22 30.32 -13.48 6.56
CA VAL A 22 29.65 -13.77 5.31
C VAL A 22 29.56 -12.43 4.59
N ALA A 23 30.36 -12.26 3.54
CA ALA A 23 30.24 -11.10 2.69
C ALA A 23 28.80 -11.07 2.15
N PRO A 24 28.15 -9.89 2.14
CA PRO A 24 26.79 -9.78 1.62
C PRO A 24 26.72 -10.30 0.20
N ARG A 25 25.68 -11.08 -0.11
CA ARG A 25 25.47 -11.59 -1.47
C ARG A 25 24.99 -10.44 -2.37
N ALA A 26 25.58 -10.35 -3.56
CA ALA A 26 25.10 -9.44 -4.59
C ALA A 26 23.85 -10.03 -5.26
N ALA A 27 22.76 -9.26 -5.32
CA ALA A 27 21.64 -9.55 -6.20
C ALA A 27 22.12 -9.54 -7.65
N HIS A 28 21.48 -10.30 -8.55
CA HIS A 28 21.68 -10.13 -9.99
C HIS A 28 20.41 -10.46 -10.76
N ALA A 29 20.31 -9.88 -11.96
CA ALA A 29 19.25 -10.17 -12.91
C ALA A 29 19.65 -11.34 -13.81
N GLU A 30 18.70 -12.20 -14.13
CA GLU A 30 18.85 -13.29 -15.10
C GLU A 30 18.05 -13.00 -16.37
N LYS A 31 18.59 -13.44 -17.52
CA LYS A 31 17.88 -13.32 -18.79
C LYS A 31 16.67 -14.26 -18.78
N ILE A 32 15.53 -13.75 -19.22
CA ILE A 32 14.32 -14.55 -19.38
C ILE A 32 14.60 -15.72 -20.36
N PRO A 33 14.39 -16.99 -19.96
CA PRO A 33 14.81 -18.16 -20.73
C PRO A 33 13.91 -18.50 -21.94
N GLY A 34 12.75 -17.85 -22.07
CA GLY A 34 11.79 -18.11 -23.15
C GLY A 34 10.65 -17.10 -23.19
N ALA A 35 9.59 -17.39 -23.97
CA ALA A 35 8.43 -16.51 -24.00
C ALA A 35 7.74 -16.43 -22.63
N VAL A 36 7.40 -15.22 -22.20
CA VAL A 36 6.51 -15.00 -21.05
C VAL A 36 5.09 -15.36 -21.48
N LYS A 37 4.42 -16.20 -20.68
CA LYS A 37 3.10 -16.75 -20.98
C LYS A 37 2.05 -16.12 -20.07
N ASN A 38 0.89 -15.77 -20.61
CA ASN A 38 -0.24 -15.33 -19.79
C ASN A 38 -0.95 -16.55 -19.19
N ALA A 39 -1.02 -16.63 -17.85
CA ALA A 39 -1.66 -17.72 -17.12
C ALA A 39 -3.20 -17.64 -17.11
N GLY A 40 -3.73 -16.45 -17.37
CA GLY A 40 -5.11 -16.08 -17.12
C GLY A 40 -5.28 -15.45 -15.74
N ILE A 41 -6.47 -15.62 -15.19
CA ILE A 41 -6.94 -14.89 -14.01
C ILE A 41 -7.15 -15.88 -12.88
N TYR A 42 -6.58 -15.56 -11.73
CA TYR A 42 -6.74 -16.29 -10.49
C TYR A 42 -7.70 -15.56 -9.56
N HIS A 43 -8.81 -16.20 -9.20
CA HIS A 43 -9.83 -15.63 -8.32
C HIS A 43 -9.47 -15.93 -6.86
N LEU A 44 -8.95 -14.95 -6.12
CA LEU A 44 -8.44 -15.17 -4.75
C LEU A 44 -9.52 -15.70 -3.80
N SER A 45 -10.75 -15.16 -3.89
CA SER A 45 -11.87 -15.55 -3.03
C SER A 45 -12.27 -17.04 -3.16
N THR A 46 -11.99 -17.66 -4.31
CA THR A 46 -12.41 -19.04 -4.61
C THR A 46 -11.25 -20.00 -4.87
N GLY A 47 -10.04 -19.50 -5.10
CA GLY A 47 -8.90 -20.28 -5.55
C GLY A 47 -9.06 -20.89 -6.94
N THR A 48 -9.94 -20.32 -7.78
CA THR A 48 -10.26 -20.84 -9.12
C THR A 48 -9.57 -20.05 -10.23
N TRP A 49 -9.56 -20.61 -11.45
CA TRP A 49 -8.91 -20.02 -12.61
C TRP A 49 -9.88 -19.74 -13.76
N THR A 50 -9.79 -18.54 -14.33
CA THR A 50 -10.34 -18.22 -15.65
C THR A 50 -9.19 -18.19 -16.67
N ARG A 51 -9.32 -18.95 -17.76
CA ARG A 51 -8.26 -19.05 -18.78
C ARG A 51 -8.14 -17.75 -19.59
N ALA A 52 -6.93 -17.47 -20.07
CA ALA A 52 -6.64 -16.35 -20.96
C ALA A 52 -7.60 -16.32 -22.18
N GLY A 53 -8.23 -15.16 -22.41
CA GLY A 53 -9.17 -14.92 -23.52
C GLY A 53 -10.67 -15.10 -23.18
N GLY A 54 -11.02 -15.52 -21.96
CA GLY A 54 -12.39 -15.42 -21.45
C GLY A 54 -12.64 -14.00 -20.94
N GLY A 55 -13.65 -13.30 -21.46
CA GLY A 55 -14.08 -12.01 -20.91
C GLY A 55 -14.39 -12.18 -19.43
N VAL A 56 -13.77 -11.32 -18.61
CA VAL A 56 -13.85 -11.39 -17.15
C VAL A 56 -14.88 -10.40 -16.65
N SER A 57 -15.58 -10.81 -15.59
CA SER A 57 -16.44 -9.98 -14.76
C SER A 57 -15.62 -8.94 -13.99
N ASN A 58 -16.05 -7.67 -14.05
CA ASN A 58 -15.81 -6.63 -13.04
C ASN A 58 -14.35 -6.27 -12.65
N PHE A 59 -13.38 -6.34 -13.57
CA PHE A 59 -12.18 -5.54 -13.36
C PHE A 59 -12.55 -4.06 -13.44
N GLY A 60 -12.06 -3.30 -12.47
CA GLY A 60 -12.28 -1.86 -12.45
C GLY A 60 -11.78 -1.24 -13.75
N PRO A 61 -12.48 -0.24 -14.31
CA PRO A 61 -12.10 0.33 -15.61
C PRO A 61 -10.78 1.10 -15.56
N ASP A 62 -10.28 1.40 -14.36
CA ASP A 62 -9.18 2.33 -14.17
C ASP A 62 -7.90 1.57 -13.83
N VAL A 63 -6.93 1.56 -14.76
CA VAL A 63 -5.53 1.20 -14.45
C VAL A 63 -4.92 2.35 -13.66
N ILE A 64 -4.54 2.13 -12.42
CA ILE A 64 -4.06 3.20 -11.52
C ILE A 64 -2.54 3.19 -11.33
N TYR A 65 -1.89 2.09 -11.69
CA TYR A 65 -0.44 1.98 -11.78
C TYR A 65 -0.11 0.89 -12.80
N SER A 66 0.90 1.10 -13.65
CA SER A 66 1.31 0.11 -14.64
C SER A 66 2.82 0.20 -14.89
N ASN A 67 3.51 -0.93 -14.70
CA ASN A 67 4.92 -1.13 -15.03
C ASN A 67 5.10 -2.45 -15.80
N THR A 68 4.83 -2.40 -17.11
CA THR A 68 4.77 -3.58 -17.98
C THR A 68 5.85 -3.63 -19.07
N ALA A 69 6.61 -2.53 -19.24
CA ALA A 69 7.60 -2.35 -20.30
C ALA A 69 8.71 -3.41 -20.29
N TRP A 70 8.93 -4.03 -21.43
CA TRP A 70 9.79 -5.20 -21.55
C TRP A 70 11.28 -4.90 -21.36
N SER A 71 11.90 -5.58 -20.37
CA SER A 71 13.36 -5.56 -20.17
C SER A 71 14.09 -6.80 -20.71
N GLY A 72 13.41 -7.96 -20.76
CA GLY A 72 14.06 -9.24 -21.06
C GLY A 72 14.76 -9.93 -19.88
N TYR A 73 14.64 -9.40 -18.66
CA TYR A 73 15.27 -9.94 -17.46
C TYR A 73 14.29 -10.15 -16.30
N PHE A 74 14.68 -10.98 -15.34
CA PHE A 74 13.96 -11.22 -14.09
C PHE A 74 14.94 -11.26 -12.92
N SER A 75 14.43 -11.03 -11.71
CA SER A 75 15.23 -11.08 -10.49
C SER A 75 15.55 -12.51 -10.07
N THR A 76 16.72 -12.68 -9.47
CA THR A 76 17.09 -13.91 -8.77
C THR A 76 16.96 -13.79 -7.25
N THR A 77 16.43 -12.69 -6.74
CA THR A 77 16.15 -12.48 -5.32
C THR A 77 14.73 -12.98 -5.02
N GLY A 78 14.57 -13.81 -3.99
CA GLY A 78 13.29 -14.44 -3.65
C GLY A 78 13.32 -15.97 -3.65
N GLY A 79 13.35 -16.63 -4.82
CA GLY A 79 13.27 -18.09 -4.90
C GLY A 79 14.40 -18.84 -4.18
N VAL A 80 14.15 -20.09 -3.77
CA VAL A 80 15.12 -20.89 -2.96
C VAL A 80 16.48 -21.06 -3.65
N GLY A 81 16.49 -21.20 -4.98
CA GLY A 81 17.73 -21.32 -5.77
C GLY A 81 18.45 -20.00 -6.07
N GLY A 82 17.93 -18.88 -5.59
CA GLY A 82 18.36 -17.52 -5.93
C GLY A 82 19.58 -16.98 -5.19
N THR A 83 19.91 -15.72 -5.46
CA THR A 83 21.04 -15.01 -4.82
C THR A 83 20.79 -14.71 -3.35
N ILE A 84 19.58 -14.28 -3.01
CA ILE A 84 19.13 -14.01 -1.65
C ILE A 84 17.81 -14.76 -1.46
N PRO A 85 17.91 -16.07 -1.13
CA PRO A 85 16.74 -16.93 -1.01
C PRO A 85 15.81 -16.50 0.11
N MET A 86 14.51 -16.56 -0.14
CA MET A 86 13.43 -16.29 0.81
C MET A 86 13.40 -14.88 1.37
N ALA A 87 14.18 -13.95 0.80
CA ALA A 87 14.10 -12.56 1.19
C ALA A 87 12.83 -11.91 0.62
N GLU A 88 12.30 -10.99 1.40
CA GLU A 88 11.22 -10.11 0.96
C GLU A 88 11.83 -8.97 0.16
N ASN A 89 11.22 -8.66 -0.98
CA ASN A 89 11.67 -7.60 -1.88
C ASN A 89 10.56 -6.55 -1.93
N PHE A 90 10.92 -5.30 -1.69
CA PHE A 90 10.00 -4.16 -1.66
C PHE A 90 10.36 -3.21 -2.79
N ASP A 91 9.33 -2.75 -3.46
CA ASP A 91 9.40 -1.82 -4.57
C ASP A 91 8.25 -0.82 -4.43
N GLU A 92 8.23 0.20 -5.26
CA GLU A 92 7.32 1.32 -5.08
C GLU A 92 6.82 1.88 -6.40
N GLY A 93 5.93 2.85 -6.28
CA GLY A 93 5.48 3.69 -7.36
C GLY A 93 4.59 4.78 -6.82
N GLN A 94 4.01 5.55 -7.73
CA GLN A 94 3.03 6.57 -7.39
C GLN A 94 1.69 6.25 -8.06
N ILE A 95 0.62 6.57 -7.36
CA ILE A 95 -0.75 6.47 -7.86
C ILE A 95 -1.27 7.88 -8.12
N PRO A 96 -1.87 8.16 -9.29
CA PRO A 96 -2.32 9.50 -9.65
C PRO A 96 -3.35 10.08 -8.65
N GLY A 97 -2.97 11.12 -7.92
CA GLY A 97 -3.88 11.91 -7.09
C GLY A 97 -4.13 13.34 -7.61
N PRO A 98 -5.24 13.98 -7.19
CA PRO A 98 -5.71 15.26 -7.69
C PRO A 98 -4.85 16.45 -7.26
N PHE A 99 -4.02 16.28 -6.23
CA PHE A 99 -3.12 17.31 -5.73
C PHE A 99 -1.78 17.33 -6.47
N ASN A 100 -1.42 16.24 -7.15
CA ASN A 100 -0.35 16.25 -8.12
C ASN A 100 -0.74 17.10 -9.34
N GLY A 101 -0.01 18.20 -9.56
CA GLY A 101 -0.25 19.12 -10.67
C GLY A 101 -0.15 18.48 -12.07
N GLN A 102 0.48 17.31 -12.19
CA GLN A 102 0.55 16.52 -13.43
C GLN A 102 -0.70 15.65 -13.66
N HIS A 103 -1.43 15.31 -12.58
CA HIS A 103 -2.62 14.45 -12.61
C HIS A 103 -3.84 15.06 -11.90
N PRO A 104 -4.26 16.29 -12.24
CA PRO A 104 -5.38 16.96 -11.54
C PRO A 104 -6.73 16.22 -11.65
N GLN A 105 -6.85 15.27 -12.59
CA GLN A 105 -7.97 14.37 -12.79
C GLN A 105 -7.94 13.11 -11.92
N GLY A 106 -6.83 12.86 -11.20
CA GLY A 106 -6.66 11.74 -10.29
C GLY A 106 -7.67 11.75 -9.15
N ARG A 107 -7.62 10.70 -8.32
CA ARG A 107 -8.49 10.57 -7.14
C ARG A 107 -7.63 10.38 -5.90
N ASP A 108 -8.12 10.85 -4.76
CA ASP A 108 -7.45 10.64 -3.48
C ASP A 108 -7.62 9.20 -2.97
N SER A 109 -8.48 8.40 -3.60
CA SER A 109 -8.85 7.06 -3.14
C SER A 109 -9.20 6.13 -4.29
N PHE A 110 -8.75 4.89 -4.16
CA PHE A 110 -9.00 3.81 -5.10
C PHE A 110 -9.41 2.54 -4.36
N THR A 111 -10.48 1.90 -4.83
CA THR A 111 -10.81 0.53 -4.43
C THR A 111 -10.11 -0.42 -5.39
N VAL A 112 -8.92 -0.89 -5.01
CA VAL A 112 -8.16 -1.84 -5.81
C VAL A 112 -8.90 -3.18 -5.79
N ASN A 113 -9.28 -3.64 -6.98
CA ASN A 113 -10.04 -4.88 -7.16
C ASN A 113 -9.30 -5.90 -8.04
N CYS A 114 -8.14 -5.52 -8.58
CA CYS A 114 -7.32 -6.38 -9.41
C CYS A 114 -5.86 -5.93 -9.39
N PHE A 115 -4.95 -6.89 -9.42
CA PHE A 115 -3.54 -6.64 -9.72
C PHE A 115 -2.95 -7.73 -10.62
N GLU A 116 -1.98 -7.38 -11.45
CA GLU A 116 -1.19 -8.33 -12.25
C GLU A 116 0.25 -8.37 -11.77
N ILE A 117 0.80 -9.57 -11.65
CA ILE A 117 2.24 -9.79 -11.40
C ILE A 117 2.88 -10.52 -12.57
N GLY A 118 4.19 -10.32 -12.71
CA GLY A 118 5.02 -11.01 -13.69
C GLY A 118 6.20 -11.65 -12.99
N TYR A 119 6.39 -12.96 -13.19
CA TYR A 119 7.50 -13.68 -12.56
C TYR A 119 8.07 -14.78 -13.45
N CYS A 120 9.25 -15.27 -13.08
CA CYS A 120 9.79 -16.54 -13.52
C CYS A 120 9.89 -17.48 -12.32
N ASP A 121 9.49 -18.74 -12.52
CA ASP A 121 9.81 -19.84 -11.60
C ASP A 121 10.31 -21.01 -12.44
N LEU A 122 11.60 -21.29 -12.31
CA LEU A 122 12.28 -22.35 -13.07
C LEU A 122 12.19 -23.71 -12.36
N GLY A 123 11.37 -23.79 -11.30
CA GLY A 123 11.02 -25.01 -10.61
C GLY A 123 10.04 -25.90 -11.39
N PRO A 124 9.67 -27.05 -10.83
CA PRO A 124 8.73 -27.98 -11.43
C PRO A 124 7.33 -27.34 -11.58
N ALA A 125 6.62 -27.72 -12.64
CA ALA A 125 5.30 -27.18 -12.98
C ALA A 125 4.29 -27.28 -11.82
N GLY A 126 3.51 -26.22 -11.61
CA GLY A 126 2.48 -26.15 -10.56
C GLY A 126 3.02 -25.93 -9.14
N GLY A 127 4.33 -25.73 -9.00
CA GLY A 127 4.98 -25.51 -7.70
C GLY A 127 5.18 -24.04 -7.32
N SER A 128 4.74 -23.07 -8.13
CA SER A 128 5.01 -21.66 -7.83
C SER A 128 4.03 -21.08 -6.81
N GLY A 129 4.44 -20.01 -6.14
CA GLY A 129 3.62 -19.30 -5.17
C GLY A 129 4.32 -18.05 -4.67
N TRP A 130 3.52 -17.05 -4.34
CA TRP A 130 3.97 -15.73 -3.91
C TRP A 130 3.04 -15.20 -2.83
N GLU A 131 3.64 -14.53 -1.86
CA GLU A 131 2.97 -13.68 -0.91
C GLU A 131 3.23 -12.24 -1.35
N ILE A 132 2.16 -11.46 -1.59
CA ILE A 132 2.20 -10.10 -2.13
C ILE A 132 1.55 -9.16 -1.14
N ARG A 133 2.23 -8.07 -0.80
CA ARG A 133 1.73 -7.08 0.14
C ARG A 133 1.71 -5.69 -0.46
N PHE A 134 0.79 -4.87 -0.01
CA PHE A 134 0.66 -3.47 -0.41
C PHE A 134 0.72 -2.55 0.81
N TYR A 135 1.26 -1.36 0.60
CA TYR A 135 1.46 -0.32 1.60
C TYR A 135 1.00 1.00 0.98
N GLU A 136 0.07 1.70 1.63
CA GLU A 136 -0.50 2.95 1.16
C GLU A 136 0.57 4.04 1.05
N SER A 137 1.41 4.13 2.07
CA SER A 137 2.60 4.98 2.08
C SER A 137 3.84 4.11 2.25
N TYR A 138 4.84 4.33 1.41
CA TYR A 138 6.11 3.65 1.52
C TYR A 138 7.25 4.60 1.17
N MET A 139 8.06 4.86 2.19
CA MET A 139 9.35 5.52 2.01
C MET A 139 10.40 4.47 1.64
N PRO A 140 10.98 4.57 0.43
CA PRO A 140 11.87 3.52 -0.01
C PRO A 140 13.10 3.32 0.86
N CYS A 141 13.47 2.05 0.98
CA CYS A 141 14.66 1.63 1.72
C CYS A 141 14.69 2.01 3.21
N SER A 142 13.57 2.43 3.78
CA SER A 142 13.52 2.95 5.16
C SER A 142 12.17 2.74 5.87
N PHE A 143 11.08 2.58 5.13
CA PHE A 143 9.77 2.29 5.70
C PHE A 143 9.70 0.92 6.40
N ARG A 144 8.97 0.88 7.52
CA ARG A 144 8.78 -0.30 8.38
C ARG A 144 7.36 -0.36 8.95
N GLY A 145 6.35 -0.15 8.11
CA GLY A 145 4.94 -0.30 8.48
C GLY A 145 4.42 -1.71 8.25
N ALA A 146 3.22 -1.98 8.78
CA ALA A 146 2.44 -3.16 8.43
C ALA A 146 1.79 -2.95 7.05
N PRO A 147 1.53 -4.03 6.29
CA PRO A 147 0.85 -3.92 5.01
C PRO A 147 -0.64 -3.57 5.19
N ASP A 148 -1.17 -2.78 4.27
CA ASP A 148 -2.60 -2.46 4.16
C ASP A 148 -3.39 -3.59 3.48
N ALA A 149 -2.72 -4.39 2.66
CA ALA A 149 -3.26 -5.64 2.11
C ALA A 149 -2.16 -6.71 1.99
N ASP A 150 -2.52 -7.98 2.25
CA ASP A 150 -1.63 -9.14 2.19
C ASP A 150 -2.33 -10.31 1.49
N PHE A 151 -1.72 -10.83 0.43
CA PHE A 151 -2.28 -11.85 -0.43
C PHE A 151 -1.31 -13.02 -0.61
N LEU A 152 -1.76 -14.21 -0.21
CA LEU A 152 -1.02 -15.46 -0.45
C LEU A 152 -1.63 -16.24 -1.61
N ALA A 153 -0.82 -16.53 -2.63
CA ALA A 153 -1.20 -17.39 -3.74
C ALA A 153 -0.20 -18.52 -3.94
N THR A 154 -0.70 -19.76 -3.98
CA THR A 154 0.12 -20.97 -4.18
C THR A 154 -0.44 -21.83 -5.30
N GLY A 155 0.37 -22.71 -5.86
CA GLY A 155 -0.04 -23.57 -6.98
C GLY A 155 -0.09 -22.82 -8.32
N LEU A 156 0.60 -21.68 -8.40
CA LEU A 156 0.70 -20.89 -9.63
C LEU A 156 1.59 -21.61 -10.67
N PRO A 157 1.46 -21.28 -11.96
CA PRO A 157 2.29 -21.86 -13.01
C PRO A 157 3.80 -21.68 -12.74
N ALA A 158 4.59 -22.68 -13.09
CA ALA A 158 6.05 -22.68 -12.98
C ALA A 158 6.66 -23.24 -14.27
N ASN A 159 7.92 -23.67 -14.25
CA ASN A 159 8.66 -24.15 -15.41
C ASN A 159 8.68 -23.11 -16.55
N GLY A 160 9.05 -21.89 -16.19
CA GLY A 160 9.17 -20.76 -17.11
C GLY A 160 8.68 -19.46 -16.49
N CYS A 161 8.37 -18.49 -17.36
CA CYS A 161 7.95 -17.17 -16.96
C CYS A 161 6.52 -16.89 -17.37
N TRP A 162 5.82 -16.17 -16.50
CA TRP A 162 4.38 -16.01 -16.54
C TRP A 162 3.96 -14.61 -16.12
N THR A 163 2.85 -14.13 -16.68
CA THR A 163 2.03 -13.10 -16.04
C THR A 163 0.75 -13.75 -15.50
N VAL A 164 0.29 -13.28 -14.35
CA VAL A 164 -0.93 -13.75 -13.68
C VAL A 164 -1.70 -12.53 -13.19
N THR A 165 -2.96 -12.44 -13.59
CA THR A 165 -3.89 -11.44 -13.08
C THR A 165 -4.64 -12.01 -11.87
N PHE A 166 -4.73 -11.25 -10.79
CA PHE A 166 -5.44 -11.61 -9.58
C PHE A 166 -6.75 -10.85 -9.51
N ASP A 167 -7.86 -11.59 -9.48
CA ASP A 167 -9.18 -11.04 -9.20
C ASP A 167 -9.41 -11.03 -7.69
N LEU A 168 -9.59 -9.83 -7.15
CA LEU A 168 -9.84 -9.60 -5.72
C LEU A 168 -11.33 -9.62 -5.38
N SER A 169 -12.20 -9.76 -6.39
CA SER A 169 -13.63 -9.71 -6.18
C SER A 169 -14.13 -10.75 -5.19
N GLY A 170 -15.12 -10.34 -4.38
CA GLY A 170 -15.71 -11.19 -3.36
C GLY A 170 -15.08 -11.05 -1.98
N GLY A 171 -14.57 -9.86 -1.65
CA GLY A 171 -14.17 -9.46 -0.31
C GLY A 171 -12.65 -9.39 -0.08
N ASN A 172 -11.84 -9.40 -1.13
CA ASN A 172 -10.39 -9.19 -1.03
C ASN A 172 -9.95 -7.83 -1.62
N GLU A 173 -10.90 -7.01 -2.05
CA GLU A 173 -10.66 -5.64 -2.48
C GLU A 173 -10.10 -4.80 -1.33
N PHE A 174 -9.19 -3.87 -1.62
CA PHE A 174 -8.55 -3.03 -0.61
C PHE A 174 -8.46 -1.58 -1.07
N CYS A 175 -8.28 -0.68 -0.11
CA CYS A 175 -8.14 0.75 -0.38
C CYS A 175 -6.69 1.11 -0.62
N LEU A 176 -6.48 2.03 -1.55
CA LEU A 176 -5.19 2.66 -1.77
C LEU A 176 -5.37 4.14 -2.05
N GLY A 177 -4.67 4.99 -1.30
CA GLY A 177 -4.65 6.43 -1.51
C GLY A 177 -3.94 6.83 -2.80
N GLY A 178 -4.37 7.94 -3.40
CA GLY A 178 -3.55 8.68 -4.36
C GLY A 178 -2.41 9.39 -3.62
N ASP A 179 -1.26 9.56 -4.28
CA ASP A 179 -0.10 10.29 -3.72
C ASP A 179 0.29 9.82 -2.29
N GLY A 180 0.44 8.52 -2.07
CA GLY A 180 0.89 7.97 -0.77
C GLY A 180 -0.14 8.03 0.37
N GLY A 181 -1.35 8.57 0.13
CA GLY A 181 -2.43 8.64 1.11
C GLY A 181 -2.34 9.77 2.15
N ASP A 182 -1.22 10.49 2.23
CA ASP A 182 -1.07 11.70 3.05
C ASP A 182 -1.17 13.00 2.22
N GLY A 183 -1.20 12.88 0.90
CA GLY A 183 -1.47 13.91 -0.08
C GLY A 183 -0.20 14.51 -0.67
N TYR A 184 -0.29 14.99 -1.91
CA TYR A 184 0.88 15.42 -2.68
C TYR A 184 1.60 16.63 -2.08
N ASP A 185 2.87 16.44 -1.70
CA ASP A 185 3.78 17.54 -1.34
C ASP A 185 5.02 17.64 -2.25
N GLY A 186 5.17 16.71 -3.20
CA GLY A 186 6.24 16.65 -4.17
C GLY A 186 7.50 15.95 -3.65
N ASP A 187 7.44 15.36 -2.46
CA ASP A 187 8.43 14.43 -1.94
C ASP A 187 8.04 13.00 -2.33
N LEU A 188 8.68 12.45 -3.37
CA LEU A 188 8.41 11.09 -3.84
C LEU A 188 8.59 10.02 -2.75
N ASP A 189 9.38 10.29 -1.73
CA ASP A 189 9.59 9.39 -0.60
C ASP A 189 8.37 9.31 0.35
N LEU A 190 7.46 10.29 0.26
CA LEU A 190 6.20 10.35 1.01
C LEU A 190 4.99 10.11 0.11
N ASP A 191 5.06 10.57 -1.14
CA ASP A 191 4.00 10.46 -2.15
C ASP A 191 3.91 9.07 -2.83
N SER A 192 4.78 8.12 -2.46
CA SER A 192 4.81 6.77 -3.04
C SER A 192 3.97 5.76 -2.25
N PHE A 193 3.27 4.90 -2.98
CA PHE A 193 2.79 3.63 -2.43
C PHE A 193 3.90 2.58 -2.53
N GLY A 194 3.83 1.57 -1.67
CA GLY A 194 4.77 0.45 -1.68
C GLY A 194 4.08 -0.87 -1.96
N TRP A 195 4.87 -1.83 -2.40
CA TRP A 195 4.46 -3.21 -2.46
C TRP A 195 5.65 -4.15 -2.24
N SER A 196 5.39 -5.35 -1.76
CA SER A 196 6.43 -6.36 -1.58
C SER A 196 6.01 -7.73 -2.08
N TYR A 197 7.02 -8.56 -2.36
CA TYR A 197 6.82 -9.97 -2.63
C TYR A 197 7.79 -10.85 -1.85
N THR A 198 7.27 -11.99 -1.40
CA THR A 198 8.04 -13.10 -0.83
C THR A 198 7.67 -14.40 -1.54
N TYR A 199 8.67 -15.25 -1.81
CA TYR A 199 8.41 -16.54 -2.44
C TYR A 199 7.71 -17.50 -1.48
N ALA A 200 6.58 -18.05 -1.91
CA ALA A 200 5.75 -18.98 -1.15
C ALA A 200 5.49 -20.31 -1.89
N GLY A 201 6.24 -20.57 -2.96
CA GLY A 201 6.13 -21.81 -3.72
C GLY A 201 6.83 -23.01 -3.06
N GLN A 202 6.69 -24.17 -3.69
CA GLN A 202 7.25 -25.45 -3.25
C GLN A 202 8.61 -25.78 -3.87
N ASN A 203 9.13 -24.91 -4.75
CA ASN A 203 10.45 -25.10 -5.34
C ASN A 203 11.54 -25.03 -4.27
N THR A 204 12.45 -26.00 -4.25
CA THR A 204 13.53 -26.09 -3.27
C THR A 204 14.93 -25.88 -3.87
N THR A 205 15.06 -25.70 -5.18
CA THR A 205 16.37 -25.72 -5.85
C THR A 205 16.53 -24.74 -6.99
N SER A 206 15.48 -24.49 -7.77
CA SER A 206 15.57 -23.63 -8.96
C SER A 206 15.38 -22.16 -8.59
N VAL A 207 15.86 -21.28 -9.46
CA VAL A 207 15.70 -19.83 -9.33
C VAL A 207 14.23 -19.44 -9.59
N ALA A 208 13.73 -18.49 -8.82
CA ALA A 208 12.46 -17.82 -9.06
C ALA A 208 12.55 -16.36 -8.61
N GLY A 209 11.83 -15.47 -9.29
CA GLY A 209 11.77 -14.05 -8.97
C GLY A 209 10.91 -13.26 -9.96
N PHE A 210 10.65 -12.00 -9.65
CA PHE A 210 9.80 -11.15 -10.46
C PHE A 210 10.48 -10.68 -11.74
N LEU A 211 9.71 -10.49 -12.80
CA LEU A 211 10.17 -9.87 -14.04
C LEU A 211 10.60 -8.44 -13.74
N ILE A 212 11.74 -8.02 -14.28
CA ILE A 212 12.23 -6.65 -14.16
C ILE A 212 11.61 -5.84 -15.31
N ARG A 213 11.18 -4.61 -15.03
CA ARG A 213 10.47 -3.71 -15.95
C ARG A 213 10.90 -2.26 -15.72
N GLY A 214 10.45 -1.40 -16.63
CA GLY A 214 10.48 0.05 -16.47
C GLY A 214 11.84 0.70 -16.65
N ASP A 215 11.85 1.83 -17.37
CA ASP A 215 12.69 2.99 -17.06
C ASP A 215 11.72 4.18 -17.19
N PRO A 216 11.25 4.80 -16.10
CA PRO A 216 10.20 5.83 -16.12
C PRO A 216 10.57 7.03 -16.99
N GLN A 217 11.86 7.28 -17.25
CA GLN A 217 12.30 8.40 -18.10
C GLN A 217 12.25 8.08 -19.61
N SER A 218 11.88 6.84 -19.97
CA SER A 218 11.86 6.28 -21.33
C SER A 218 10.55 6.55 -22.10
N THR A 219 9.51 7.01 -21.41
CA THR A 219 8.14 7.19 -21.94
C THR A 219 7.73 8.65 -22.11
N GLU A 220 8.60 9.59 -21.74
CA GLU A 220 8.29 11.03 -21.67
C GLU A 220 8.05 11.67 -23.04
N PRO A 221 6.80 11.99 -23.41
CA PRO A 221 6.46 12.60 -24.70
C PRO A 221 7.11 13.98 -24.88
N ASN A 222 7.22 14.69 -23.76
CA ASN A 222 7.57 16.11 -23.72
C ASN A 222 9.02 16.35 -23.30
N TRP A 223 9.72 15.36 -22.73
CA TRP A 223 11.16 15.46 -22.44
C TRP A 223 12.00 15.60 -23.72
N VAL A 224 11.66 14.81 -24.75
CA VAL A 224 12.36 14.85 -26.04
C VAL A 224 12.06 16.14 -26.82
N THR A 225 10.91 16.78 -26.55
CA THR A 225 10.45 17.98 -27.27
C THR A 225 10.56 19.27 -26.46
N GLY A 226 11.00 19.21 -25.20
CA GLY A 226 11.18 20.36 -24.30
C GLY A 226 9.88 20.95 -23.72
N GLY A 227 8.78 20.19 -23.70
CA GLY A 227 7.50 20.56 -23.08
C GLY A 227 7.37 20.16 -21.60
N GLU A 228 6.23 20.43 -20.98
CA GLU A 228 5.92 19.98 -19.61
C GLU A 228 5.85 18.44 -19.55
N VAL A 229 6.57 17.84 -18.60
CA VAL A 229 6.68 16.39 -18.37
C VAL A 229 5.29 15.78 -18.21
N THR A 230 5.01 14.62 -18.81
CA THR A 230 3.66 14.01 -18.77
C THR A 230 3.70 12.50 -18.52
N ASP A 231 4.82 11.95 -18.03
CA ASP A 231 5.03 10.62 -17.43
C ASP A 231 4.76 9.35 -18.26
N GLY A 232 3.86 9.36 -19.25
CA GLY A 232 3.66 8.23 -20.17
C GLY A 232 3.34 6.92 -19.47
N THR A 233 2.53 6.99 -18.41
CA THR A 233 2.33 5.91 -17.44
C THR A 233 1.30 4.87 -17.82
N ASP A 234 0.55 5.10 -18.90
CA ASP A 234 -0.56 4.25 -19.36
C ASP A 234 -1.61 3.97 -18.25
N THR A 235 -1.65 4.86 -17.25
CA THR A 235 -2.71 4.87 -16.24
C THR A 235 -3.96 5.52 -16.84
N TYR A 236 -5.12 5.23 -16.26
CA TYR A 236 -6.39 5.85 -16.64
C TYR A 236 -6.35 7.39 -16.57
N PHE A 237 -5.51 7.93 -15.68
CA PHE A 237 -5.32 9.38 -15.50
C PHE A 237 -4.07 9.91 -16.20
N GLY A 238 -3.23 9.06 -16.77
CA GLY A 238 -2.01 9.43 -17.47
C GLY A 238 -2.20 9.37 -18.99
N PRO A 239 -1.29 9.96 -19.77
CA PRO A 239 -1.26 9.72 -21.20
C PRO A 239 -0.75 8.28 -21.49
N PRO A 240 -1.05 7.75 -22.68
CA PRO A 240 -0.49 6.48 -23.12
C PRO A 240 1.04 6.49 -23.13
N SER A 241 1.62 5.34 -22.81
CA SER A 241 3.07 5.13 -22.91
C SER A 241 3.56 5.22 -24.36
N PHE A 242 4.74 5.81 -24.57
CA PHE A 242 5.44 5.78 -25.86
C PHE A 242 6.18 4.46 -26.11
N CYS A 243 6.24 3.57 -25.12
CA CYS A 243 6.86 2.27 -25.30
C CYS A 243 5.92 1.30 -26.01
N PRO A 244 6.31 0.78 -27.19
CA PRO A 244 5.46 -0.11 -27.98
C PRO A 244 5.04 -1.39 -27.25
N GLU A 245 5.71 -1.70 -26.13
CA GLU A 245 5.58 -2.95 -25.38
C GLU A 245 5.22 -2.72 -23.89
N GLY A 246 4.66 -1.58 -23.51
CA GLY A 246 4.07 -1.37 -22.18
C GLY A 246 4.43 -0.06 -21.50
N SER A 247 4.14 0.02 -20.21
CA SER A 247 4.28 1.19 -19.31
C SER A 247 5.49 1.04 -18.38
N THR A 248 5.98 2.14 -17.81
CA THR A 248 7.28 2.17 -17.11
C THR A 248 7.18 2.42 -15.61
N GLY A 249 5.97 2.43 -15.05
CA GLY A 249 5.70 2.71 -13.64
C GLY A 249 5.75 4.22 -13.33
N LEU A 250 4.64 4.80 -12.90
CA LEU A 250 4.61 6.19 -12.43
C LEU A 250 5.45 6.30 -11.15
N GLY A 251 6.34 7.30 -11.07
CA GLY A 251 7.05 7.64 -9.84
C GLY A 251 8.02 6.58 -9.31
N THR A 252 8.25 5.47 -10.01
CA THR A 252 9.22 4.44 -9.58
C THR A 252 10.59 5.06 -9.45
N GLN A 253 11.29 4.77 -8.36
CA GLN A 253 12.64 5.21 -8.18
C GLN A 253 13.56 4.00 -8.45
N ASP A 254 14.73 4.19 -9.06
CA ASP A 254 15.61 3.11 -9.54
C ASP A 254 16.31 2.37 -8.39
N PHE A 255 15.53 1.90 -7.44
CA PHE A 255 15.96 1.20 -6.27
C PHE A 255 14.90 0.23 -5.80
N TRP A 256 15.31 -0.65 -4.89
CA TRP A 256 14.39 -1.51 -4.18
C TRP A 256 15.01 -1.92 -2.84
N TRP A 257 14.19 -2.28 -1.86
CA TRP A 257 14.68 -2.80 -0.59
C TRP A 257 14.61 -4.32 -0.57
N ILE A 258 15.62 -4.96 0.00
CA ILE A 258 15.60 -6.38 0.34
C ILE A 258 15.64 -6.51 1.85
N GLU A 259 14.73 -7.28 2.41
CA GLU A 259 14.76 -7.71 3.81
C GLU A 259 15.01 -9.23 3.88
N ASP A 260 16.16 -9.61 4.44
CA ASP A 260 16.55 -11.00 4.66
C ASP A 260 16.63 -11.29 6.16
N THR A 261 15.56 -11.86 6.69
CA THR A 261 15.45 -12.21 8.12
C THR A 261 16.35 -13.38 8.52
N ASN A 262 16.78 -14.21 7.57
CA ASN A 262 17.67 -15.34 7.82
C ASN A 262 19.13 -14.89 7.90
N VAL A 263 19.52 -13.93 7.05
CA VAL A 263 20.87 -13.37 6.99
C VAL A 263 20.79 -11.84 6.92
N PRO A 264 20.61 -11.14 8.06
CA PRO A 264 20.37 -9.69 8.09
C PRO A 264 21.45 -8.81 7.44
N SER A 265 22.65 -9.33 7.22
CA SER A 265 23.70 -8.63 6.46
C SER A 265 23.40 -8.48 4.97
N ASN A 266 22.47 -9.29 4.44
CA ASN A 266 21.95 -9.17 3.08
C ASN A 266 20.87 -8.09 2.96
N SER A 267 20.19 -7.72 4.05
CA SER A 267 19.19 -6.65 4.01
C SER A 267 19.84 -5.32 3.59
N GLY A 268 19.16 -4.57 2.73
CA GLY A 268 19.70 -3.33 2.19
C GLY A 268 18.93 -2.76 1.00
N CYS A 269 19.30 -1.54 0.63
CA CYS A 269 18.82 -0.85 -0.56
C CYS A 269 19.69 -1.23 -1.77
N TYR A 270 19.04 -1.67 -2.84
CA TYR A 270 19.62 -2.09 -4.11
C TYR A 270 19.16 -1.14 -5.22
N TRP A 271 19.89 -1.13 -6.35
CA TRP A 271 19.65 -0.23 -7.48
C TRP A 271 19.48 -1.05 -8.75
N PHE A 272 18.62 -0.63 -9.68
CA PHE A 272 18.51 -1.23 -11.00
C PHE A 272 19.53 -0.67 -12.00
N PHE A 273 20.71 -0.27 -11.50
CA PHE A 273 21.91 0.16 -12.25
C PHE A 273 21.90 1.58 -12.83
N GLY A 274 20.98 2.46 -12.44
CA GLY A 274 20.98 3.85 -12.87
C GLY A 274 20.20 4.07 -14.16
N TYR A 275 19.33 5.08 -14.21
CA TYR A 275 18.72 5.52 -15.46
C TYR A 275 19.79 5.90 -16.50
N ARG A 276 19.72 5.32 -17.72
CA ARG A 276 20.53 5.78 -18.86
C ARG A 276 19.64 6.51 -19.85
N ASN A 277 19.64 7.82 -19.67
CA ASN A 277 18.89 8.87 -20.36
C ASN A 277 19.11 9.03 -21.89
N ASN A 278 19.29 7.95 -22.67
CA ASN A 278 19.74 8.06 -24.06
C ASN A 278 18.77 7.63 -25.18
N ASN A 279 17.53 7.19 -24.90
CA ASN A 279 16.43 7.14 -25.90
C ASN A 279 15.10 6.68 -25.26
N ALA A 280 13.97 7.04 -25.89
CA ALA A 280 12.66 6.43 -25.65
C ALA A 280 12.67 4.95 -26.08
N CYS A 281 12.39 4.07 -25.11
CA CYS A 281 12.11 2.64 -25.25
C CYS A 281 13.30 1.77 -25.73
N ALA A 282 14.49 2.30 -25.47
CA ALA A 282 15.83 1.70 -25.56
C ALA A 282 16.29 1.14 -26.94
N GLY A 283 17.11 1.93 -27.64
CA GLY A 283 18.15 1.37 -28.51
C GLY A 283 19.21 0.59 -27.70
N PRO A 284 20.22 -0.03 -28.34
CA PRO A 284 21.13 -1.02 -27.74
C PRO A 284 22.06 -0.55 -26.59
N LEU A 285 21.87 0.66 -26.05
CA LEU A 285 22.74 1.28 -25.04
C LEU A 285 22.00 1.98 -23.87
N ALA A 286 20.66 1.91 -23.80
CA ALA A 286 19.89 2.48 -22.67
C ALA A 286 19.64 1.41 -21.59
N ASN A 287 19.57 1.84 -20.33
CA ASN A 287 19.14 1.01 -19.21
C ASN A 287 17.61 0.93 -19.28
N MET A 288 17.06 -0.22 -18.94
CA MET A 288 15.64 -0.54 -19.11
C MET A 288 15.09 -1.18 -17.82
N TYR A 289 15.78 -0.94 -16.71
CA TYR A 289 15.46 -1.48 -15.41
C TYR A 289 15.22 -0.32 -14.45
N ALA A 290 14.09 -0.38 -13.76
CA ALA A 290 13.70 0.64 -12.79
C ALA A 290 12.83 0.07 -11.68
N SER A 291 12.09 -1.01 -11.95
CA SER A 291 11.16 -1.61 -11.00
C SER A 291 10.82 -3.04 -11.45
N PHE A 292 9.97 -3.74 -10.70
CA PHE A 292 9.43 -5.05 -11.03
C PHE A 292 8.05 -4.94 -11.71
N HIS A 293 7.68 -6.00 -12.43
CA HIS A 293 6.40 -6.05 -13.12
C HIS A 293 5.22 -6.02 -12.15
N MET A 294 4.39 -4.99 -12.28
CA MET A 294 3.16 -4.80 -11.53
C MET A 294 2.18 -3.97 -12.34
N GLU A 295 0.90 -4.32 -12.30
CA GLU A 295 -0.18 -3.46 -12.76
C GLU A 295 -1.33 -3.51 -11.74
N LEU A 296 -1.89 -2.35 -11.41
CA LEU A 296 -3.00 -2.20 -10.47
C LEU A 296 -4.22 -1.64 -11.19
N GLN A 297 -5.38 -2.23 -10.90
CA GLN A 297 -6.67 -1.81 -11.42
C GLN A 297 -7.64 -1.57 -10.27
N ALA A 298 -8.44 -0.51 -10.39
CA ALA A 298 -9.37 -0.10 -9.36
C ALA A 298 -10.76 0.19 -9.92
N ASP A 299 -11.77 -0.06 -9.08
CA ASP A 299 -13.13 0.37 -9.35
C ASP A 299 -13.23 1.90 -9.24
N THR A 300 -14.25 2.43 -9.90
CA THR A 300 -14.70 3.82 -9.81
C THR A 300 -15.36 4.17 -8.47
N ALA A 301 -15.66 3.16 -7.64
CA ALA A 301 -16.19 3.38 -6.31
C ALA A 301 -15.13 4.00 -5.39
N ILE A 302 -15.53 5.06 -4.67
CA ILE A 302 -14.72 5.68 -3.62
C ILE A 302 -14.48 4.62 -2.55
N CYS A 303 -13.22 4.41 -2.17
CA CYS A 303 -12.92 3.54 -1.05
C CYS A 303 -13.28 4.28 0.25
N ASP A 304 -14.33 3.83 0.92
CA ASP A 304 -14.84 4.45 2.14
C ASP A 304 -14.23 3.86 3.43
N ASN A 305 -13.38 2.84 3.31
CA ASN A 305 -12.68 2.18 4.42
C ASN A 305 -11.17 2.45 4.38
N PHE A 306 -10.76 3.70 4.62
CA PHE A 306 -9.38 4.08 4.88
C PHE A 306 -8.93 3.58 6.27
N GLY A 307 -8.84 2.26 6.46
CA GLY A 307 -8.52 1.61 7.73
C GLY A 307 -9.67 0.77 8.28
N PRO A 308 -9.51 0.18 9.48
CA PRO A 308 -10.38 -0.90 9.96
C PRO A 308 -11.76 -0.43 10.45
N GLY A 309 -12.06 0.87 10.33
CA GLY A 309 -13.30 1.47 10.79
C GLY A 309 -14.41 1.43 9.74
N VAL A 310 -15.54 0.82 10.09
CA VAL A 310 -16.74 0.78 9.25
C VAL A 310 -17.79 1.76 9.79
N PRO A 311 -18.22 2.77 9.02
CA PRO A 311 -19.25 3.71 9.45
C PRO A 311 -20.63 3.02 9.56
N TYR A 312 -21.40 3.36 10.60
CA TYR A 312 -22.72 2.74 10.85
C TYR A 312 -23.79 3.70 11.37
N CYS A 313 -23.45 4.97 11.65
CA CYS A 313 -24.40 5.98 12.11
C CYS A 313 -24.06 7.34 11.51
N MET A 314 -25.05 8.08 11.04
CA MET A 314 -24.82 9.39 10.42
C MET A 314 -24.81 10.54 11.42
N SER A 315 -23.97 11.54 11.15
CA SER A 315 -23.89 12.83 11.83
C SER A 315 -25.06 13.76 11.47
N ASN A 316 -25.34 14.73 12.35
CA ASN A 316 -26.16 15.90 12.01
C ASN A 316 -25.24 17.09 11.65
N PRO A 317 -25.69 18.04 10.82
CA PRO A 317 -24.92 19.25 10.54
C PRO A 317 -24.56 20.00 11.82
N ASN A 318 -23.31 20.47 11.90
CA ASN A 318 -22.83 21.34 12.96
C ASN A 318 -23.08 22.82 12.63
N SER A 319 -22.60 23.74 13.48
CA SER A 319 -22.79 25.19 13.32
C SER A 319 -22.30 25.79 12.00
N THR A 320 -21.44 25.11 11.25
CA THR A 320 -21.00 25.55 9.92
C THR A 320 -21.95 25.09 8.81
N GLY A 321 -22.94 24.25 9.12
CA GLY A 321 -23.84 23.62 8.15
C GLY A 321 -23.28 22.34 7.53
N VAL A 322 -22.09 21.89 7.94
CA VAL A 322 -21.44 20.66 7.48
C VAL A 322 -21.53 19.59 8.56
N ASN A 323 -21.60 18.31 8.17
CA ASN A 323 -21.57 17.19 9.12
C ASN A 323 -20.16 17.03 9.70
N SER A 324 -20.07 16.77 11.01
CA SER A 324 -18.80 16.36 11.62
C SER A 324 -18.50 14.91 11.29
N SER A 325 -17.23 14.58 11.03
CA SER A 325 -16.79 13.25 10.58
C SER A 325 -15.83 12.57 11.56
N LEU A 326 -15.78 11.24 11.50
CA LEU A 326 -14.82 10.39 12.19
C LEU A 326 -14.23 9.37 11.21
N LEU A 327 -12.91 9.35 11.13
CA LEU A 327 -12.13 8.39 10.38
C LEU A 327 -11.22 7.58 11.31
N VAL A 328 -10.99 6.32 10.97
CA VAL A 328 -10.12 5.41 11.72
C VAL A 328 -9.11 4.80 10.78
N LEU A 329 -7.85 5.23 10.89
CA LEU A 329 -6.72 4.69 10.15
C LEU A 329 -5.97 3.65 11.00
N GLY A 330 -5.18 2.78 10.36
CA GLY A 330 -4.29 1.81 11.02
C GLY A 330 -4.71 0.36 10.81
N SER A 331 -4.53 -0.49 11.83
CA SER A 331 -4.73 -1.94 11.76
C SER A 331 -5.83 -2.43 12.71
N ALA A 332 -6.61 -3.42 12.25
CA ALA A 332 -7.57 -4.16 13.09
C ALA A 332 -6.90 -5.26 13.92
N VAL A 333 -5.62 -5.57 13.70
CA VAL A 333 -4.89 -6.60 14.44
C VAL A 333 -4.46 -6.06 15.80
N VAL A 334 -4.90 -6.71 16.88
CA VAL A 334 -4.71 -6.19 18.26
C VAL A 334 -3.22 -6.04 18.63
N SER A 335 -2.37 -6.97 18.17
CA SER A 335 -0.94 -6.97 18.48
C SER A 335 -0.19 -5.80 17.87
N ASP A 336 -0.68 -5.23 16.78
CA ASP A 336 -0.02 -4.12 16.10
C ASP A 336 -0.09 -2.85 16.93
N ASN A 337 -1.14 -2.70 17.75
CA ASN A 337 -1.43 -1.50 18.53
C ASN A 337 -1.19 -0.23 17.69
N ASN A 338 -1.69 -0.23 16.47
CA ASN A 338 -1.53 0.79 15.45
C ASN A 338 -2.94 1.27 15.05
N LEU A 339 -3.42 2.33 15.68
CA LEU A 339 -4.71 2.92 15.34
C LEU A 339 -4.70 4.43 15.57
N THR A 340 -5.20 5.16 14.57
CA THR A 340 -5.36 6.60 14.63
C THR A 340 -6.83 6.98 14.43
N LEU A 341 -7.42 7.63 15.43
CA LEU A 341 -8.75 8.23 15.35
C LEU A 341 -8.59 9.67 14.86
N ILE A 342 -9.31 10.06 13.81
CA ILE A 342 -9.26 11.40 13.22
C ILE A 342 -10.67 11.97 13.16
N GLY A 343 -10.88 13.14 13.76
CA GLY A 343 -12.17 13.81 13.82
C GLY A 343 -12.17 15.11 13.03
N GLY A 344 -13.11 15.28 12.11
CA GLY A 344 -13.39 16.54 11.42
C GLY A 344 -14.52 17.31 12.09
N LEU A 345 -14.29 18.56 12.48
CA LEU A 345 -15.22 19.41 13.23
C LEU A 345 -14.98 20.91 12.92
N PRO A 346 -15.80 21.85 13.44
CA PRO A 346 -15.56 23.27 13.25
C PRO A 346 -14.15 23.68 13.72
N THR A 347 -13.56 24.68 13.08
CA THR A 347 -12.23 25.18 13.45
C THR A 347 -12.22 25.77 14.87
N ASN A 348 -11.06 25.76 15.51
CA ASN A 348 -10.79 26.33 16.83
C ASN A 348 -11.70 25.81 17.96
N THR A 349 -12.19 24.59 17.83
CA THR A 349 -13.19 23.98 18.71
C THR A 349 -12.58 22.81 19.46
N PHE A 350 -13.01 22.63 20.72
CA PHE A 350 -12.57 21.48 21.52
C PHE A 350 -13.45 20.26 21.30
N GLY A 351 -12.81 19.10 21.18
CA GLY A 351 -13.47 17.80 21.08
C GLY A 351 -12.67 16.68 21.74
N PHE A 352 -13.32 15.54 21.89
CA PHE A 352 -12.71 14.29 22.35
C PHE A 352 -13.50 13.09 21.81
N PHE A 353 -12.80 11.97 21.65
CA PHE A 353 -13.41 10.73 21.18
C PHE A 353 -14.12 9.99 22.33
N ILE A 354 -15.17 9.27 21.99
CA ILE A 354 -15.92 8.38 22.87
C ILE A 354 -15.98 6.99 22.25
N THR A 355 -16.19 5.99 23.10
CA THR A 355 -16.21 4.60 22.66
C THR A 355 -17.20 3.76 23.44
N SER A 356 -17.67 2.68 22.82
CA SER A 356 -18.44 1.63 23.49
C SER A 356 -18.35 0.31 22.74
N ARG A 357 -18.62 -0.79 23.44
CA ARG A 357 -18.87 -2.09 22.81
C ARG A 357 -20.30 -2.25 22.28
N THR A 358 -21.20 -1.32 22.61
CA THR A 358 -22.61 -1.41 22.23
C THR A 358 -22.99 -0.23 21.34
N PRO A 359 -23.52 -0.47 20.12
CA PRO A 359 -24.08 0.60 19.32
C PRO A 359 -25.34 1.15 20.01
N GLY A 360 -25.77 2.32 19.60
CA GLY A 360 -26.96 2.97 20.16
C GLY A 360 -27.48 4.05 19.25
N PHE A 361 -28.57 4.67 19.67
CA PHE A 361 -29.05 5.89 19.05
C PHE A 361 -29.85 6.69 20.07
N VAL A 362 -29.34 7.86 20.42
CA VAL A 362 -30.04 8.86 21.24
C VAL A 362 -29.97 10.17 20.47
N ALA A 363 -31.12 10.63 19.98
CA ALA A 363 -31.21 11.91 19.31
C ALA A 363 -31.06 13.05 20.33
N ASN A 364 -30.23 14.05 19.98
CA ASN A 364 -30.06 15.30 20.72
C ASN A 364 -29.86 15.15 22.24
N PRO A 365 -28.95 14.26 22.71
CA PRO A 365 -28.82 13.97 24.13
C PRO A 365 -28.34 15.20 24.90
N ALA A 366 -28.97 15.44 26.06
CA ALA A 366 -28.61 16.54 26.95
C ALA A 366 -28.52 17.93 26.26
N GLY A 367 -29.35 18.16 25.22
CA GLY A 367 -29.37 19.43 24.49
C GLY A 367 -28.32 19.57 23.38
N SER A 368 -27.64 18.48 23.00
CA SER A 368 -26.77 18.45 21.82
C SER A 368 -27.55 18.63 20.52
N ALA A 369 -26.94 19.29 19.53
CA ALA A 369 -27.44 19.36 18.15
C ALA A 369 -27.24 18.04 17.37
N GLY A 370 -26.38 17.14 17.86
CA GLY A 370 -26.04 15.86 17.23
C GLY A 370 -26.78 14.65 17.81
N ASN A 371 -26.50 13.49 17.23
CA ASN A 371 -27.01 12.19 17.71
C ASN A 371 -25.87 11.38 18.34
N LEU A 372 -26.12 10.80 19.50
CA LEU A 372 -25.19 9.87 20.14
C LEU A 372 -25.48 8.46 19.64
N CYS A 373 -24.51 7.84 18.98
CA CYS A 373 -24.66 6.56 18.31
C CYS A 373 -24.01 5.40 19.07
N VAL A 374 -23.41 5.67 20.23
CA VAL A 374 -22.90 4.64 21.15
C VAL A 374 -23.76 4.59 22.40
N SER A 375 -23.94 3.42 22.99
CA SER A 375 -24.71 3.24 24.22
C SER A 375 -23.98 2.34 25.22
N ALA A 376 -24.47 2.26 26.46
CA ALA A 376 -24.00 1.38 27.52
C ALA A 376 -22.48 1.46 27.85
N ASN A 377 -22.14 1.80 29.09
CA ASN A 377 -20.76 1.82 29.57
C ASN A 377 -19.79 2.69 28.73
N ILE A 378 -20.30 3.82 28.21
CA ILE A 378 -19.57 4.70 27.29
C ILE A 378 -18.25 5.18 27.92
N GLY A 379 -17.14 4.85 27.27
CA GLY A 379 -15.82 5.37 27.57
C GLY A 379 -15.58 6.72 26.92
N ARG A 380 -14.68 7.51 27.52
CA ARG A 380 -14.27 8.82 27.02
C ARG A 380 -12.76 8.94 27.03
N PHE A 381 -12.19 9.40 25.94
CA PHE A 381 -10.77 9.73 25.85
C PHE A 381 -10.54 11.14 26.40
N THR A 382 -10.47 11.26 27.73
CA THR A 382 -10.32 12.56 28.44
C THR A 382 -9.11 12.59 29.38
N GLY A 383 -8.16 11.68 29.20
CA GLY A 383 -6.87 11.71 29.89
C GLY A 383 -5.98 12.87 29.43
N PRO A 384 -4.77 12.99 30.01
CA PRO A 384 -3.81 14.03 29.62
C PRO A 384 -3.57 14.04 28.11
N GLY A 385 -3.77 15.20 27.48
CA GLY A 385 -3.57 15.37 26.04
C GLY A 385 -4.66 14.78 25.12
N GLN A 386 -5.70 14.13 25.66
CA GLN A 386 -6.75 13.48 24.85
C GLN A 386 -7.93 14.40 24.48
N ILE A 387 -8.07 15.52 25.18
CA ILE A 387 -8.98 16.61 24.79
C ILE A 387 -8.18 17.56 23.90
N LYS A 388 -8.58 17.68 22.63
CA LYS A 388 -7.83 18.42 21.60
C LYS A 388 -8.62 19.64 21.12
N ASN A 389 -7.90 20.65 20.63
CA ASN A 389 -8.47 21.76 19.88
C ASN A 389 -8.24 21.52 18.39
N SER A 390 -9.26 21.71 17.56
CA SER A 390 -9.21 21.48 16.12
C SER A 390 -8.37 22.49 15.33
N GLY A 391 -7.98 23.59 15.96
CA GLY A 391 -7.15 24.62 15.34
C GLY A 391 -7.74 25.17 14.05
N ALA A 392 -6.87 25.73 13.19
CA ALA A 392 -7.28 26.27 11.91
C ALA A 392 -7.64 25.20 10.87
N SER A 393 -7.16 23.96 11.04
CA SER A 393 -7.43 22.84 10.12
C SER A 393 -8.81 22.22 10.31
N GLY A 394 -9.46 22.40 11.48
CA GLY A 394 -10.75 21.78 11.75
C GLY A 394 -10.65 20.29 12.10
N THR A 395 -9.45 19.83 12.48
CA THR A 395 -9.20 18.40 12.70
C THR A 395 -8.57 18.15 14.07
N ILE A 396 -8.98 17.08 14.74
CA ILE A 396 -8.27 16.52 15.91
C ILE A 396 -7.92 15.06 15.67
N SER A 397 -6.85 14.57 16.29
CA SER A 397 -6.48 13.16 16.22
C SER A 397 -6.03 12.60 17.57
N LEU A 398 -6.16 11.28 17.72
CA LEU A 398 -5.51 10.47 18.74
C LEU A 398 -4.90 9.22 18.12
N THR A 399 -3.61 9.00 18.34
CA THR A 399 -2.87 7.85 17.79
C THR A 399 -2.28 6.97 18.89
N THR A 400 -2.27 5.66 18.68
CA THR A 400 -1.64 4.71 19.61
C THR A 400 -0.12 4.71 19.51
N GLN A 401 0.43 5.13 18.37
CA GLN A 401 1.84 5.07 18.01
C GLN A 401 2.68 6.05 18.83
N THR A 402 2.13 7.22 19.15
CA THR A 402 2.78 8.20 20.03
C THR A 402 2.36 8.03 21.51
N GLY A 403 1.59 6.97 21.81
CA GLY A 403 1.17 6.63 23.16
C GLY A 403 0.06 7.53 23.73
N GLU A 404 -0.68 8.26 22.89
CA GLU A 404 -1.81 9.08 23.35
C GLU A 404 -2.96 8.22 23.88
N TRP A 405 -3.06 6.98 23.38
CA TRP A 405 -3.91 5.92 23.90
C TRP A 405 -3.35 4.54 23.49
N SER A 406 -4.00 3.45 23.91
CA SER A 406 -3.59 2.09 23.54
C SER A 406 -4.79 1.16 23.42
N LEU A 407 -4.69 0.19 22.51
CA LEU A 407 -5.64 -0.91 22.37
C LEU A 407 -5.67 -1.80 23.62
N GLN A 408 -4.64 -1.78 24.46
CA GLN A 408 -4.61 -2.51 25.74
C GLN A 408 -5.37 -1.81 26.87
N SER A 409 -5.81 -0.57 26.65
CA SER A 409 -6.47 0.24 27.67
C SER A 409 -7.56 1.15 27.09
N ILE A 410 -8.48 0.57 26.32
CA ILE A 410 -9.63 1.26 25.75
C ILE A 410 -10.59 1.66 26.89
N PRO A 411 -10.95 2.94 27.05
CA PRO A 411 -11.74 3.41 28.18
C PRO A 411 -13.17 2.86 28.16
N THR A 412 -13.76 2.66 29.34
CA THR A 412 -15.21 2.51 29.56
C THR A 412 -15.62 3.35 30.77
N SER A 413 -16.92 3.44 31.08
CA SER A 413 -17.36 4.15 32.28
C SER A 413 -17.00 3.45 33.60
N THR A 414 -16.63 2.16 33.56
CA THR A 414 -16.27 1.35 34.73
C THR A 414 -14.78 1.00 34.83
N GLY A 415 -13.95 1.47 33.90
CA GLY A 415 -12.53 1.14 33.81
C GLY A 415 -12.12 0.65 32.42
N PRO A 416 -10.84 0.70 32.05
CA PRO A 416 -10.40 0.33 30.71
C PRO A 416 -10.47 -1.20 30.46
N TYR A 417 -10.50 -1.59 29.19
CA TYR A 417 -10.35 -2.97 28.74
C TYR A 417 -9.36 -3.07 27.58
N ALA A 418 -8.81 -4.26 27.35
CA ALA A 418 -8.00 -4.54 26.18
C ALA A 418 -8.87 -5.00 25.00
N ALA A 419 -8.60 -4.50 23.80
CA ALA A 419 -9.08 -5.09 22.57
C ALA A 419 -8.65 -6.56 22.49
N MET A 420 -9.48 -7.40 21.88
CA MET A 420 -9.20 -8.82 21.66
C MET A 420 -9.82 -9.24 20.33
N ALA A 421 -9.15 -10.13 19.61
CA ALA A 421 -9.65 -10.75 18.40
C ALA A 421 -11.12 -11.21 18.55
N GLY A 422 -11.94 -10.91 17.56
CA GLY A 422 -13.39 -11.19 17.54
C GLY A 422 -14.25 -10.24 18.37
N LEU A 423 -13.68 -9.26 19.08
CA LEU A 423 -14.45 -8.19 19.72
C LEU A 423 -14.69 -7.03 18.76
N ARG A 424 -15.86 -6.40 18.91
CA ARG A 424 -16.21 -5.16 18.24
C ARG A 424 -16.09 -3.96 19.18
N THR A 425 -15.50 -2.88 18.70
CA THR A 425 -15.45 -1.59 19.41
C THR A 425 -15.99 -0.49 18.52
N HIS A 426 -16.89 0.34 19.06
CA HIS A 426 -17.48 1.47 18.36
C HIS A 426 -16.86 2.76 18.85
N PHE A 427 -16.62 3.69 17.95
CA PHE A 427 -16.08 5.01 18.22
C PHE A 427 -17.00 6.08 17.68
N GLN A 428 -17.02 7.22 18.36
CA GLN A 428 -17.68 8.44 17.90
C GLN A 428 -16.89 9.63 18.44
N LEU A 429 -17.00 10.79 17.82
CA LEU A 429 -16.45 12.04 18.32
C LEU A 429 -17.55 12.87 18.98
N TRP A 430 -17.24 13.48 20.12
CA TRP A 430 -18.01 14.59 20.68
C TRP A 430 -17.22 15.89 20.55
N HIS A 431 -17.89 16.99 20.23
CA HIS A 431 -17.25 18.30 20.24
C HIS A 431 -18.20 19.42 20.70
N ARG A 432 -17.61 20.54 21.13
CA ARG A 432 -18.36 21.78 21.39
C ARG A 432 -18.94 22.31 20.08
N ASP A 433 -20.10 22.94 20.15
CA ASP A 433 -20.73 23.55 18.98
C ASP A 433 -21.58 24.75 19.41
N SER A 434 -22.14 25.50 18.47
CA SER A 434 -23.02 26.63 18.79
C SER A 434 -24.11 26.87 17.76
N VAL A 435 -25.37 26.94 18.19
CA VAL A 435 -26.48 27.29 17.29
C VAL A 435 -26.87 28.73 17.54
N SER A 436 -26.71 29.59 16.52
CA SER A 436 -27.02 31.03 16.58
C SER A 436 -26.38 31.75 17.79
N GLY A 437 -25.13 31.41 18.10
CA GLY A 437 -24.37 32.00 19.22
C GLY A 437 -24.70 31.42 20.61
N THR A 438 -25.63 30.48 20.71
CA THR A 438 -25.90 29.75 21.95
C THR A 438 -25.01 28.49 22.03
N PRO A 439 -24.22 28.30 23.11
CA PRO A 439 -23.39 27.11 23.25
C PRO A 439 -24.21 25.81 23.29
N THR A 440 -23.76 24.82 22.53
CA THR A 440 -24.27 23.44 22.54
C THR A 440 -23.09 22.47 22.32
N SER A 441 -23.38 21.25 21.88
CA SER A 441 -22.40 20.27 21.43
C SER A 441 -22.96 19.48 20.27
N ASN A 442 -22.09 18.79 19.54
CA ASN A 442 -22.47 17.94 18.44
C ASN A 442 -21.60 16.68 18.42
N PHE A 443 -21.98 15.73 17.58
CA PHE A 443 -21.30 14.45 17.41
C PHE A 443 -20.95 14.22 15.95
N SER A 444 -19.88 13.47 15.68
CA SER A 444 -19.62 12.94 14.34
C SER A 444 -20.58 11.79 13.99
N ASP A 445 -20.43 11.26 12.79
CA ASP A 445 -20.80 9.89 12.47
C ASP A 445 -20.08 8.90 13.40
N ALA A 446 -20.56 7.65 13.45
CA ALA A 446 -19.96 6.62 14.28
C ALA A 446 -19.45 5.47 13.42
N VAL A 447 -18.33 4.92 13.86
CA VAL A 447 -17.59 3.86 13.20
C VAL A 447 -17.40 2.69 14.16
N TYR A 448 -17.31 1.48 13.65
CA TYR A 448 -16.90 0.33 14.45
C TYR A 448 -15.67 -0.35 13.85
N VAL A 449 -14.87 -0.96 14.72
CA VAL A 449 -13.74 -1.81 14.37
C VAL A 449 -14.02 -3.21 14.89
N ASP A 450 -13.85 -4.21 14.03
CA ASP A 450 -13.80 -5.61 14.41
C ASP A 450 -12.33 -6.04 14.56
N TRP A 451 -11.94 -6.39 15.78
CA TRP A 451 -10.55 -6.72 16.11
C TRP A 451 -10.19 -8.13 15.62
N GLN A 452 -8.95 -8.29 15.15
CA GLN A 452 -8.37 -9.55 14.66
C GLN A 452 -7.22 -10.04 15.53
#